data_AF-A0A7V3MH15-F1
#
_entry.id   AF-A0A7V3MH15-F1
#
_cell.length_a   1.000
_cell.length_b   1.000
_cell.length_c   1.000
_cell.angle_alpha   90.00
_cell.angle_beta   90.00
_cell.angle_gamma   90.00
#
_symmetry.space_group_name_H-M   'P 1'
#
loop_
_entity.id
_entity.type
_entity.pdbx_description
1 polymer ?
#
loop_
_entity_poly.entity_id
_entity_poly.type
_entity_poly.pdbx_seq_one_letter_code
_entity_poly.pdbx_strand_id
1 'polypeptide(L)'
;MCHGRVTKDDYDNVLIPEVEKRLEQHEKLQIYYEFAPDFDGIDPAAAWEDTRVGFSHILSWERIAVVADVEWIKQTMKFFGFLMPAELRAFSLAEAGEARKWITGTQAA
;
A
#
# COMPACT_ATOMS: atom_id res chain seq x y z
N MET A 1 6.25 9.11 -1.67
CA MET A 1 5.18 10.03 -1.25
C MET A 1 4.36 10.34 -2.49
N CYS A 2 3.07 10.06 -2.46
CA CYS A 2 2.14 10.30 -3.56
C CYS A 2 1.43 11.66 -3.34
N HIS A 3 1.37 12.47 -4.39
CA HIS A 3 0.72 13.80 -4.41
C HIS A 3 -0.44 13.79 -5.40
N GLY A 4 -1.41 14.69 -5.22
CA GLY A 4 -2.54 14.85 -6.14
C GLY A 4 -3.39 13.58 -6.31
N ARG A 5 -3.45 13.04 -7.53
CA ARG A 5 -4.29 11.89 -7.90
C ARG A 5 -3.43 10.82 -8.55
N VAL A 6 -3.54 9.59 -8.07
CA VAL A 6 -2.92 8.43 -8.75
C VAL A 6 -3.88 7.96 -9.85
N THR A 7 -3.36 7.85 -11.08
CA THR A 7 -4.13 7.47 -12.26
C THR A 7 -3.98 5.98 -12.57
N LYS A 8 -4.84 5.46 -13.45
CA LYS A 8 -4.72 4.07 -13.94
C LYS A 8 -3.40 3.80 -14.66
N ASP A 9 -2.88 4.80 -15.37
CA ASP A 9 -1.62 4.67 -16.12
C ASP A 9 -0.43 4.43 -15.17
N ASP A 10 -0.43 5.10 -14.00
CA ASP A 10 0.57 4.87 -12.96
C ASP A 10 0.51 3.43 -12.41
N TYR A 11 -0.69 2.85 -12.33
CA TYR A 11 -0.87 1.46 -11.92
C TYR A 11 -0.34 0.48 -12.98
N ASP A 12 -0.84 0.61 -14.21
CA ASP A 12 -0.57 -0.33 -15.30
C ASP A 12 0.91 -0.28 -15.74
N ASN A 13 1.53 0.90 -15.74
CA ASN A 13 2.88 1.08 -16.29
C ASN A 13 3.98 1.13 -15.23
N VAL A 14 3.65 1.38 -13.95
CA VAL A 14 4.67 1.52 -12.89
C VAL A 14 4.45 0.53 -11.75
N LEU A 15 3.27 0.50 -11.12
CA LEU A 15 3.05 -0.29 -9.91
C LEU A 15 2.99 -1.80 -10.20
N ILE A 16 2.15 -2.22 -11.15
CA ILE A 16 1.94 -3.64 -11.46
C ILE A 16 3.24 -4.32 -11.95
N PRO A 17 3.96 -3.77 -12.95
CA PRO A 17 5.16 -4.42 -13.46
C PRO A 17 6.27 -4.55 -12.40
N GLU A 18 6.41 -3.55 -11.53
CA GLU A 18 7.44 -3.56 -10.48
C GLU A 18 7.08 -4.55 -9.36
N VAL A 19 5.79 -4.71 -9.04
CA VAL A 19 5.32 -5.72 -8.07
C VAL A 19 5.55 -7.12 -8.63
N GLU A 20 5.11 -7.39 -9.86
CA GLU A 20 5.29 -8.71 -10.50
C GLU A 20 6.76 -9.11 -10.56
N LYS A 21 7.64 -8.19 -11.01
CA LYS A 21 9.09 -8.42 -11.05
C LYS A 21 9.70 -8.75 -9.68
N ARG A 22 9.22 -8.11 -8.60
CA ARG A 22 9.70 -8.41 -7.25
C ARG A 22 9.14 -9.72 -6.72
N LEU A 23 7.92 -10.08 -7.09
CA LEU A 23 7.32 -11.38 -6.76
C LEU A 23 8.00 -12.56 -7.45
N GLU A 24 8.62 -12.36 -8.61
CA GLU A 24 9.48 -13.38 -9.23
C GLU A 24 10.72 -13.73 -8.39
N GLN A 25 11.20 -12.78 -7.57
CA GLN A 25 12.43 -12.92 -6.78
C GLN A 25 12.17 -13.17 -5.29
N HIS A 26 10.99 -12.78 -4.80
CA HIS A 26 10.61 -12.85 -3.39
C HIS A 26 9.19 -13.40 -3.25
N GLU A 27 9.04 -14.46 -2.45
CA GLU A 27 7.73 -15.07 -2.17
C GLU A 27 6.80 -14.12 -1.40
N LYS A 28 7.39 -13.21 -0.62
CA LYS A 28 6.69 -12.24 0.22
C LYS A 28 7.21 -10.82 0.01
N LEU A 29 6.28 -9.86 -0.03
CA LEU A 29 6.58 -8.44 -0.16
C LEU A 29 6.07 -7.64 1.04
N GLN A 30 6.87 -6.63 1.38
CA GLN A 30 6.54 -5.60 2.36
C GLN A 30 6.33 -4.28 1.60
N ILE A 31 5.17 -3.65 1.76
CA ILE A 31 4.85 -2.40 1.05
C ILE A 31 4.82 -1.22 2.01
N TYR A 32 5.39 -0.11 1.58
CA TYR A 32 5.27 1.17 2.24
C TYR A 32 4.58 2.18 1.30
N TYR A 33 3.43 2.69 1.73
CA TYR A 33 2.71 3.77 1.07
C TYR A 33 2.74 5.03 1.94
N GLU A 34 2.97 6.18 1.32
CA GLU A 34 2.97 7.47 2.00
C GLU A 34 2.21 8.48 1.13
N PHE A 35 1.12 9.01 1.65
CA PHE A 35 0.19 9.91 0.96
C PHE A 35 0.32 11.32 1.53
N ALA A 36 0.53 12.29 0.64
CA ALA A 36 0.59 13.69 1.02
C ALA A 36 -0.78 14.25 1.43
N PRO A 37 -0.85 15.35 2.19
CA PRO A 37 -2.12 15.97 2.59
C PRO A 37 -2.97 16.46 1.40
N ASP A 38 -2.34 16.77 0.27
CA ASP A 38 -2.98 17.19 -0.97
C ASP A 38 -3.50 16.01 -1.81
N PHE A 39 -3.41 14.78 -1.29
CA PHE A 39 -3.89 13.60 -1.99
C PHE A 39 -5.43 13.56 -2.00
N ASP A 40 -6.01 13.75 -3.19
CA ASP A 40 -7.45 13.86 -3.41
C ASP A 40 -8.11 12.52 -3.81
N GLY A 41 -7.30 11.45 -3.84
CA GLY A 41 -7.77 10.08 -3.98
C GLY A 41 -7.27 9.36 -5.22
N ILE A 42 -7.76 8.14 -5.36
CA ILE A 42 -7.51 7.26 -6.50
C ILE A 42 -8.66 7.46 -7.48
N ASP A 43 -8.36 7.56 -8.78
CA ASP A 43 -9.42 7.66 -9.77
C ASP A 43 -10.37 6.45 -9.69
N PRO A 44 -11.71 6.63 -9.73
CA PRO A 44 -12.65 5.51 -9.76
C PRO A 44 -12.37 4.49 -10.88
N ALA A 45 -11.79 4.92 -12.00
CA ALA A 45 -11.36 4.02 -13.07
C ALA A 45 -10.13 3.18 -12.72
N ALA A 46 -9.28 3.66 -11.80
CA ALA A 46 -8.22 2.86 -11.19
C ALA A 46 -8.79 1.97 -10.06
N ALA A 47 -9.72 2.49 -9.26
CA ALA A 47 -10.30 1.79 -8.10
C ALA A 47 -11.06 0.48 -8.42
N TRP A 48 -11.51 0.27 -9.67
CA TRP A 48 -12.33 -0.91 -10.03
C TRP A 48 -11.54 -2.07 -10.65
N GLU A 49 -10.50 -1.81 -11.45
CA GLU A 49 -9.62 -2.90 -11.94
C GLU A 49 -8.61 -3.36 -10.86
N ASP A 50 -8.30 -2.49 -9.88
CA ASP A 50 -7.34 -2.70 -8.79
C ASP A 50 -7.69 -3.80 -7.78
N THR A 51 -8.93 -4.28 -7.78
CA THR A 51 -9.26 -5.47 -6.98
C THR A 51 -8.61 -6.74 -7.54
N ARG A 52 -8.18 -6.79 -8.81
CA ARG A 52 -7.66 -8.03 -9.39
C ARG A 52 -6.23 -8.34 -8.95
N VAL A 53 -5.29 -7.38 -9.00
CA VAL A 53 -3.88 -7.63 -8.63
C VAL A 53 -3.72 -7.75 -7.11
N GLY A 54 -4.41 -6.88 -6.35
CA GLY A 54 -4.43 -6.93 -4.89
C GLY A 54 -4.99 -8.25 -4.34
N PHE A 55 -6.01 -8.83 -4.99
CA PHE A 55 -6.54 -10.16 -4.62
C PHE A 55 -5.73 -11.34 -5.19
N SER A 56 -5.20 -11.23 -6.41
CA SER A 56 -4.40 -12.31 -7.03
C SER A 56 -3.10 -12.61 -6.28
N HIS A 57 -2.48 -11.59 -5.68
CA HIS A 57 -1.26 -11.73 -4.88
C HIS A 57 -1.49 -11.48 -3.39
N ILE A 58 -2.75 -11.57 -2.93
CA ILE A 58 -3.13 -11.24 -1.55
C ILE A 58 -2.35 -12.03 -0.50
N LEU A 59 -1.91 -13.24 -0.86
CA LEU A 59 -1.14 -14.17 -0.04
C LEU A 59 0.37 -13.86 -0.02
N SER A 60 0.87 -13.10 -1.00
CA SER A 60 2.28 -12.70 -1.08
C SER A 60 2.57 -11.43 -0.27
N TRP A 61 1.55 -10.76 0.27
CA TRP A 61 1.78 -9.59 1.13
C TRP A 61 2.06 -10.03 2.57
N GLU A 62 3.19 -9.61 3.11
CA GLU A 62 3.56 -9.89 4.51
C GLU A 62 3.16 -8.73 5.42
N ARG A 63 3.61 -7.52 5.07
CA ARG A 63 3.34 -6.29 5.82
C ARG A 63 3.03 -5.14 4.88
N ILE A 64 2.08 -4.30 5.26
CA ILE A 64 1.70 -3.10 4.51
C ILE A 64 1.61 -1.92 5.49
N ALA A 65 2.52 -0.96 5.32
CA ALA A 65 2.52 0.29 6.07
C ALA A 65 1.89 1.39 5.21
N VAL A 66 0.87 2.06 5.73
CA VAL A 66 0.23 3.18 5.05
C VAL A 66 0.34 4.43 5.91
N VAL A 67 1.02 5.45 5.39
CA VAL A 67 1.23 6.72 6.07
C VAL A 67 0.33 7.76 5.41
N ALA A 68 -0.69 8.22 6.13
CA ALA A 68 -1.65 9.21 5.65
C ALA A 68 -2.30 9.96 6.81
N ASP A 69 -2.48 11.27 6.69
CA ASP A 69 -3.28 12.07 7.62
C ASP A 69 -4.75 12.19 7.19
N VAL A 70 -5.08 11.71 5.99
CA VAL A 70 -6.42 11.81 5.43
C VAL A 70 -7.32 10.71 6.00
N GLU A 71 -8.40 11.11 6.66
CA GLU A 71 -9.25 10.21 7.46
C GLU A 71 -9.93 9.10 6.64
N TRP A 72 -10.38 9.40 5.41
CA TRP A 72 -11.02 8.39 4.55
C TRP A 72 -10.04 7.27 4.14
N ILE A 73 -8.74 7.59 4.02
CA ILE A 73 -7.69 6.60 3.74
C ILE A 73 -7.52 5.70 4.95
N LYS A 74 -7.39 6.28 6.15
CA LYS A 74 -7.26 5.51 7.40
C LYS A 74 -8.44 4.55 7.61
N GLN A 75 -9.66 5.01 7.32
CA GLN A 75 -10.86 4.19 7.46
C GLN A 75 -10.90 3.03 6.46
N THR A 76 -10.57 3.31 5.20
CA THR A 76 -10.46 2.29 4.14
C THR A 76 -9.41 1.24 4.51
N MET A 77 -8.26 1.67 5.00
CA MET A 77 -7.17 0.78 5.42
C MET A 77 -7.56 -0.13 6.60
N LYS A 78 -8.30 0.37 7.60
CA LYS A 78 -8.83 -0.47 8.69
C LYS A 78 -9.74 -1.57 8.18
N PHE A 79 -10.57 -1.29 7.17
CA PHE A 79 -11.44 -2.29 6.55
C PHE A 79 -10.63 -3.37 5.80
N PHE A 80 -9.65 -2.96 4.99
CA PHE A 80 -8.79 -3.88 4.26
C PHE A 80 -7.87 -4.72 5.16
N GLY A 81 -7.38 -4.16 6.27
CA GLY A 81 -6.56 -4.90 7.23
C GLY A 81 -7.28 -6.07 7.91
N PHE A 82 -8.62 -6.08 7.92
CA PHE A 82 -9.40 -7.23 8.38
C PHE A 82 -9.61 -8.29 7.29
N LEU A 83 -9.63 -7.87 6.02
CA LEU A 83 -9.94 -8.74 4.89
C LEU A 83 -8.70 -9.46 4.34
N MET A 84 -7.52 -8.85 4.49
CA MET A 84 -6.27 -9.39 3.97
C MET A 84 -5.53 -10.26 5.01
N PRO A 85 -4.85 -11.33 4.58
CA PRO A 85 -4.02 -12.15 5.46
C PRO A 85 -2.69 -11.49 5.85
N ALA A 86 -2.42 -10.28 5.33
CA ALA A 86 -1.22 -9.49 5.59
C ALA A 86 -1.39 -8.56 6.80
N GLU A 87 -0.32 -8.31 7.53
CA GLU A 87 -0.33 -7.28 8.58
C GLU A 87 -0.41 -5.90 7.94
N LEU A 88 -1.55 -5.22 8.07
CA LEU A 88 -1.72 -3.85 7.59
C LEU A 88 -1.74 -2.89 8.77
N ARG A 89 -0.92 -1.83 8.69
CA ARG A 89 -0.90 -0.76 9.69
C ARG A 89 -0.93 0.62 9.05
N ALA A 90 -1.85 1.45 9.53
CA ALA A 90 -1.94 2.86 9.17
C ALA A 90 -1.22 3.74 10.21
N PHE A 91 -0.55 4.79 9.73
CA PHE A 91 0.24 5.75 10.50
C PHE A 91 -0.11 7.17 10.01
N SER A 92 0.03 8.17 10.88
CA SER A 92 -0.01 9.58 10.51
C SER A 92 1.30 10.01 9.81
N LEU A 93 1.30 11.13 9.11
CA LEU A 93 2.52 11.67 8.48
C LEU A 93 3.61 11.99 9.53
N ALA A 94 3.21 12.39 10.73
CA ALA A 94 4.12 12.58 11.86
C ALA A 94 4.83 11.28 12.27
N GLU A 95 4.19 10.13 12.05
CA GLU A 95 4.70 8.80 12.38
C GLU A 95 5.40 8.12 11.20
N ALA A 96 5.64 8.82 10.07
CA ALA A 96 6.29 8.25 8.88
C ALA A 96 7.63 7.55 9.19
N GLY A 97 8.40 8.10 10.13
CA GLY A 97 9.64 7.48 10.61
C GLY A 97 9.42 6.14 11.33
N GLU A 98 8.35 6.01 12.10
CA GLU A 98 7.97 4.76 12.78
C GLU A 98 7.44 3.73 11.77
N ALA A 99 6.64 4.18 10.81
CA ALA A 99 6.14 3.34 9.73
C ALA A 99 7.27 2.70 8.92
N ARG A 100 8.32 3.46 8.60
CA ARG A 100 9.53 2.96 7.92
C ARG A 100 10.30 1.93 8.76
N LYS A 101 10.40 2.14 10.07
CA LYS A 101 11.05 1.16 10.97
C LYS A 101 10.24 -0.12 11.08
N TRP A 102 8.92 0.00 11.14
CA TRP A 102 8.02 -1.14 11.25
C TRP A 102 8.02 -2.00 9.97
N ILE A 103 7.96 -1.36 8.79
CA ILE A 103 7.92 -2.09 7.52
C ILE A 103 9.25 -2.81 7.21
N THR A 104 10.39 -2.18 7.55
CA THR A 104 11.72 -2.75 7.28
C THR A 104 12.16 -3.80 8.30
N GLY A 105 11.39 -4.01 9.37
CA GLY A 105 11.53 -5.19 10.21
C GLY A 105 12.95 -5.48 10.69
N THR A 106 13.71 -4.49 11.18
CA THR A 106 14.79 -4.81 12.12
C THR A 106 14.17 -5.20 13.46
N GLN A 107 13.51 -6.36 13.48
CA GLN A 107 13.24 -7.11 14.68
C GLN A 107 13.72 -8.52 14.35
N ALA A 108 14.92 -8.80 14.87
CA ALA A 108 15.54 -10.11 14.82
C ALA A 108 14.53 -11.17 15.28
N ALA A 109 14.35 -12.18 14.43
CA ALA A 109 14.05 -13.53 14.88
C ALA A 109 15.30 -14.37 14.60
#